data_AF-A0A843ETU7-F1
#
_entry.id   AF-A0A843ETU7-F1
#
_cell.length_a   1.000
_cell.length_b   1.000
_cell.length_c   1.000
_cell.angle_alpha   90.00
_cell.angle_beta   90.00
_cell.angle_gamma   90.00
#
_symmetry.space_group_name_H-M   'P 1'
#
loop_
_entity.id
_entity.type
_entity.pdbx_description
1 polymer ?
#
loop_
_entity_poly.entity_id
_entity_poly.type
_entity_poly.pdbx_seq_one_letter_code
_entity_poly.pdbx_strand_id
1 'polypeptide(L)'
;MYHKVIEDIKRNLGENKDLNRKYLISQIEIYKTHEYSTEIIKEISRMIWECLTPEEQKEFARIVNEENPIKETLIEAEFYIQNNDYETALEKLDSFFKTHPKLYENDKINEYHSFSNPLEELIFNEFVGCEKKLRFIPEDQPLDDLYYAYGFLLRDASRLDEAESALKKALQINPVSTKIILELCDIYKMRTPTFNKFYFYTMDALKYAYSGYELARIYRNLGFYYYEENNIELTIACYMHSLKFENDPFVVQRIEQLENNYNIILTEEECQELMQDKHIKLGAHPFIIKNLEKLAIEYEQDKLLNQALFFYRLLYSVKKEDKTFNKIKQLDFQTRRNKRKNLII
;
A
#
# COMPACT_ATOMS: atom_id res chain seq x y z
N MET A 1 -16.08 -12.96 26.04
CA MET A 1 -17.54 -13.10 25.84
C MET A 1 -17.88 -13.46 24.40
N TYR A 2 -17.42 -12.67 23.42
CA TYR A 2 -17.53 -12.97 21.98
C TYR A 2 -17.13 -14.40 21.57
N HIS A 3 -15.92 -14.86 21.91
CA HIS A 3 -15.43 -16.19 21.49
C HIS A 3 -16.34 -17.33 21.94
N LYS A 4 -16.86 -17.24 23.17
CA LYS A 4 -17.79 -18.22 23.72
C LYS A 4 -19.08 -18.29 22.90
N VAL A 5 -19.65 -17.14 22.54
CA VAL A 5 -20.85 -17.08 21.69
C VAL A 5 -20.59 -17.73 20.33
N ILE A 6 -19.47 -17.41 19.66
CA ILE A 6 -19.15 -18.00 18.37
C ILE A 6 -18.88 -19.51 18.47
N GLU A 7 -18.19 -19.98 19.50
CA GLU A 7 -17.98 -21.41 19.74
C GLU A 7 -19.30 -22.16 19.99
N ASP A 8 -20.20 -21.59 20.80
CA ASP A 8 -21.51 -22.18 21.08
C ASP A 8 -22.39 -22.22 19.82
N ILE A 9 -22.33 -21.19 18.96
CA ILE A 9 -23.00 -21.22 17.66
C ILE A 9 -22.42 -22.35 16.78
N LYS A 10 -21.08 -22.43 16.67
CA LYS A 10 -20.40 -23.43 15.82
C LYS A 10 -20.65 -24.86 16.25
N ARG A 11 -20.72 -25.13 17.57
CA ARG A 11 -21.00 -26.47 18.12
C ARG A 11 -22.38 -27.00 17.72
N ASN A 12 -23.32 -26.12 17.40
CA ASN A 12 -24.66 -26.49 16.98
C ASN A 12 -24.82 -26.62 15.45
N LEU A 13 -23.75 -26.44 14.68
CA LEU A 13 -23.76 -26.69 13.24
C LEU A 13 -23.58 -28.18 12.96
N GLY A 14 -24.44 -28.73 12.09
CA GLY A 14 -24.39 -30.13 11.65
C GLY A 14 -23.92 -30.27 10.20
N GLU A 15 -24.13 -31.44 9.60
CA GLU A 15 -23.74 -31.70 8.20
C GLU A 15 -24.71 -31.08 7.18
N ASN A 16 -25.96 -30.83 7.58
CA ASN A 16 -26.99 -30.29 6.67
C ASN A 16 -26.88 -28.76 6.55
N LYS A 17 -26.35 -28.30 5.41
CA LYS A 17 -26.14 -26.88 5.11
C LYS A 17 -27.42 -26.04 5.14
N ASP A 18 -28.58 -26.56 4.71
CA ASP A 18 -29.85 -25.83 4.73
C ASP A 18 -30.36 -25.56 6.14
N LEU A 19 -30.27 -26.57 7.00
CA LEU A 19 -30.62 -26.42 8.42
C LEU A 19 -29.66 -25.47 9.13
N ASN A 20 -28.36 -25.57 8.83
CA ASN A 20 -27.36 -24.65 9.35
C ASN A 20 -27.67 -23.19 8.95
N ARG A 21 -28.05 -22.92 7.70
CA ARG A 21 -28.43 -21.56 7.25
C ARG A 21 -29.60 -21.00 8.07
N LYS A 22 -30.68 -21.77 8.24
CA LYS A 22 -31.85 -21.34 9.02
C LYS A 22 -31.48 -21.06 10.47
N TYR A 23 -30.68 -21.95 11.07
CA TYR A 23 -30.18 -21.77 12.42
C TYR A 23 -29.34 -20.49 12.54
N LEU A 24 -28.36 -20.29 11.65
CA LEU A 24 -27.50 -19.11 11.65
C LEU A 24 -28.31 -17.81 11.51
N ILE A 25 -29.30 -17.75 10.62
CA ILE A 25 -30.21 -16.59 10.50
C ILE A 25 -30.94 -16.33 11.82
N SER A 26 -31.41 -17.37 12.51
CA SER A 26 -32.06 -17.18 13.83
C SER A 26 -31.10 -16.61 14.89
N GLN A 27 -29.81 -16.93 14.81
CA GLN A 27 -28.81 -16.41 15.74
C GLN A 27 -28.57 -14.90 15.54
N ILE A 28 -28.71 -14.38 14.32
CA ILE A 28 -28.64 -12.93 14.05
C ILE A 28 -29.68 -12.19 14.90
N GLU A 29 -30.92 -12.68 14.94
CA GLU A 29 -31.99 -12.06 15.72
C GLU A 29 -31.76 -12.12 17.23
N ILE A 30 -31.16 -13.20 17.72
CA ILE A 30 -30.84 -13.38 19.15
C ILE A 30 -29.76 -12.40 19.60
N TYR A 31 -28.74 -12.18 18.76
CA TYR A 31 -27.57 -11.39 19.13
C TYR A 31 -27.58 -9.94 18.63
N LYS A 32 -28.66 -9.47 17.99
CA LYS A 32 -28.73 -8.11 17.42
C LYS A 32 -28.53 -6.97 18.41
N THR A 33 -28.85 -7.18 19.69
CA THR A 33 -28.66 -6.18 20.77
C THR A 33 -27.47 -6.49 21.68
N HIS A 34 -26.67 -7.51 21.36
CA HIS A 34 -25.49 -7.87 22.15
C HIS A 34 -24.39 -6.79 22.04
N GLU A 35 -23.54 -6.66 23.07
CA GLU A 35 -22.41 -5.70 23.07
C GLU A 35 -21.35 -5.93 21.97
N TYR A 36 -21.39 -7.11 21.35
CA TYR A 36 -20.58 -7.55 20.20
C TYR A 36 -21.48 -7.91 18.99
N SER A 37 -22.67 -7.30 18.89
CA SER A 37 -23.66 -7.67 17.87
C SER A 37 -23.08 -7.55 16.46
N THR A 38 -22.38 -6.46 16.15
CA THR A 38 -21.72 -6.24 14.86
C THR A 38 -20.76 -7.38 14.52
N GLU A 39 -19.86 -7.74 15.44
CA GLU A 39 -18.85 -8.77 15.21
C GLU A 39 -19.49 -10.17 15.11
N ILE A 40 -20.48 -10.46 15.96
CA ILE A 40 -21.21 -11.72 15.95
C ILE A 40 -21.96 -11.88 14.63
N ILE A 41 -22.71 -10.86 14.21
CA ILE A 41 -23.47 -10.87 12.95
C ILE A 41 -22.53 -11.06 11.76
N LYS A 42 -21.39 -10.35 11.71
CA LYS A 42 -20.39 -10.52 10.64
C LYS A 42 -19.86 -11.96 10.56
N GLU A 43 -19.55 -12.61 11.69
CA GLU A 43 -19.14 -14.02 11.66
C GLU A 43 -20.27 -14.96 11.26
N ILE A 44 -21.50 -14.70 11.71
CA ILE A 44 -22.67 -15.48 11.29
C ILE A 44 -22.87 -15.36 9.78
N SER A 45 -22.79 -14.15 9.21
CA SER A 45 -22.86 -13.93 7.76
C SER A 45 -21.78 -14.72 6.99
N ARG A 46 -20.56 -14.81 7.54
CA ARG A 46 -19.49 -15.66 6.96
C ARG A 46 -19.81 -17.15 7.04
N MET A 47 -20.35 -17.62 8.17
CA MET A 47 -20.78 -19.01 8.30
C MET A 47 -21.95 -19.33 7.35
N ILE A 48 -22.86 -18.37 7.11
CA ILE A 48 -23.93 -18.51 6.11
C ILE A 48 -23.32 -18.63 4.71
N TRP A 49 -22.32 -17.81 4.38
CA TRP A 49 -21.59 -17.89 3.11
C TRP A 49 -20.96 -19.27 2.88
N GLU A 50 -20.34 -19.87 3.90
CA GLU A 50 -19.77 -21.23 3.84
C GLU A 50 -20.83 -22.33 3.61
N CYS A 51 -22.08 -22.06 3.99
CA CYS A 51 -23.21 -22.96 3.75
C CYS A 51 -23.79 -22.84 2.33
N LEU A 52 -23.42 -21.83 1.55
CA LEU A 52 -23.88 -21.69 0.17
C LEU A 52 -23.17 -22.71 -0.76
N THR A 53 -23.84 -23.12 -1.83
CA THR A 53 -23.18 -23.86 -2.94
C THR A 53 -22.30 -22.93 -3.76
N PRO A 54 -21.32 -23.44 -4.53
CA PRO A 54 -20.53 -22.61 -5.43
C PRO A 54 -21.39 -21.79 -6.41
N GLU A 55 -22.51 -22.34 -6.89
CA GLU A 55 -23.46 -21.64 -7.76
C GLU A 55 -24.19 -20.52 -7.03
N GLU A 56 -24.65 -20.76 -5.79
CA GLU A 56 -25.28 -19.73 -4.95
C GLU A 56 -24.29 -18.63 -4.55
N GLN A 57 -23.04 -18.98 -4.23
CA GLN A 57 -21.96 -18.02 -3.98
C GLN A 57 -21.69 -17.18 -5.21
N LYS A 58 -21.63 -17.80 -6.40
CA LYS A 58 -21.42 -17.11 -7.66
C LYS A 58 -22.58 -16.19 -8.00
N GLU A 59 -23.82 -16.61 -7.76
CA GLU A 59 -25.01 -15.79 -7.98
C GLU A 59 -25.09 -14.63 -6.98
N PHE A 60 -24.80 -14.86 -5.71
CA PHE A 60 -24.73 -13.79 -4.70
C PHE A 60 -23.60 -12.81 -5.02
N ALA A 61 -22.42 -13.32 -5.37
CA ALA A 61 -21.32 -12.48 -5.84
C ALA A 61 -21.73 -11.72 -7.11
N ARG A 62 -22.49 -12.31 -8.02
CA ARG A 62 -23.02 -11.60 -9.20
C ARG A 62 -23.98 -10.48 -8.79
N ILE A 63 -24.93 -10.72 -7.89
CA ILE A 63 -25.89 -9.70 -7.43
C ILE A 63 -25.17 -8.57 -6.68
N VAL A 64 -24.15 -8.89 -5.89
CA VAL A 64 -23.34 -7.91 -5.15
C VAL A 64 -22.34 -7.19 -6.06
N ASN A 65 -21.82 -7.86 -7.10
CA ASN A 65 -20.82 -7.34 -8.04
C ASN A 65 -21.40 -6.87 -9.38
N GLU A 66 -22.72 -6.91 -9.57
CA GLU A 66 -23.40 -6.33 -10.75
C GLU A 66 -23.20 -4.80 -10.78
N GLU A 67 -22.83 -4.21 -9.64
CA GLU A 67 -22.15 -2.92 -9.53
C GLU A 67 -20.97 -3.13 -8.57
N ASN A 68 -19.73 -2.96 -9.03
CA ASN A 68 -18.57 -2.87 -8.13
C ASN A 68 -18.21 -1.39 -8.00
N PRO A 69 -18.96 -0.61 -7.18
CA PRO A 69 -18.87 0.82 -7.22
C PRO A 69 -17.51 1.32 -6.75
N ILE A 70 -16.79 0.59 -5.87
CA ILE A 70 -15.42 0.94 -5.47
C ILE A 70 -14.50 0.91 -6.69
N LYS A 71 -14.45 -0.24 -7.39
CA LYS A 71 -13.55 -0.43 -8.52
C LYS A 71 -13.94 0.43 -9.71
N GLU A 72 -15.22 0.53 -10.01
CA GLU A 72 -15.75 1.35 -11.11
C GLU A 72 -15.47 2.83 -10.89
N THR A 73 -15.74 3.34 -9.68
CA THR A 73 -15.43 4.74 -9.33
C THR A 73 -13.93 5.01 -9.38
N LEU A 74 -13.09 4.08 -8.90
CA LEU A 74 -11.63 4.24 -9.01
C LEU A 74 -11.18 4.33 -10.47
N ILE A 75 -11.66 3.42 -11.34
CA ILE A 75 -11.33 3.43 -12.77
C ILE A 75 -11.79 4.75 -13.43
N GLU A 76 -12.99 5.22 -13.12
CA GLU A 76 -13.50 6.50 -13.65
C GLU A 76 -12.65 7.68 -13.16
N ALA A 77 -12.33 7.75 -11.87
CA ALA A 77 -11.48 8.79 -11.30
C ALA A 77 -10.06 8.77 -11.92
N GLU A 78 -9.45 7.59 -12.07
CA GLU A 78 -8.15 7.42 -12.71
C GLU A 78 -8.16 7.88 -14.17
N PHE A 79 -9.24 7.62 -14.91
CA PHE A 79 -9.40 8.12 -16.26
C PHE A 79 -9.35 9.66 -16.31
N TYR A 80 -10.09 10.33 -15.43
CA TYR A 80 -10.07 11.81 -15.37
C TYR A 80 -8.72 12.35 -14.90
N ILE A 81 -8.09 11.72 -13.90
CA ILE A 81 -6.73 12.06 -13.44
C ILE A 81 -5.72 11.97 -14.59
N GLN A 82 -5.75 10.90 -15.39
CA GLN A 82 -4.84 10.73 -16.53
C GLN A 82 -5.04 11.80 -17.62
N ASN A 83 -6.25 12.37 -17.71
CA ASN A 83 -6.56 13.46 -18.62
C ASN A 83 -6.35 14.86 -17.99
N ASN A 84 -5.79 14.93 -16.78
CA ASN A 84 -5.60 16.16 -15.97
C ASN A 84 -6.90 16.89 -15.61
N ASP A 85 -8.04 16.19 -15.64
CA ASP A 85 -9.34 16.71 -15.23
C ASP A 85 -9.59 16.37 -13.75
N TYR A 86 -8.83 17.05 -12.88
CA TYR A 86 -8.85 16.77 -11.44
C TYR A 86 -10.15 17.21 -10.76
N GLU A 87 -10.81 18.24 -11.29
CA GLU A 87 -12.09 18.71 -10.77
C GLU A 87 -13.18 17.64 -10.95
N THR A 88 -13.34 17.10 -12.16
CA THR A 88 -14.32 16.03 -12.41
C THR A 88 -13.99 14.76 -11.62
N ALA A 89 -12.71 14.38 -11.54
CA ALA A 89 -12.29 13.24 -10.73
C ALA A 89 -12.67 13.41 -9.25
N LEU A 90 -12.44 14.60 -8.70
CA LEU A 90 -12.77 14.92 -7.31
C LEU A 90 -14.27 14.93 -7.06
N GLU A 91 -15.08 15.47 -7.97
CA GLU A 91 -16.54 15.45 -7.88
C GLU A 91 -17.10 14.01 -7.82
N LYS A 92 -16.56 13.11 -8.63
CA LYS A 92 -16.95 11.68 -8.64
C LYS A 92 -16.65 11.01 -7.31
N LEU A 93 -15.45 11.23 -6.77
CA LEU A 93 -15.06 10.68 -5.47
C LEU A 93 -15.83 11.31 -4.30
N ASP A 94 -16.08 12.62 -4.32
CA ASP A 94 -16.93 13.30 -3.33
C ASP A 94 -18.35 12.69 -3.34
N SER A 95 -18.92 12.44 -4.52
CA SER A 95 -20.23 11.79 -4.66
C SER A 95 -20.23 10.37 -4.10
N PHE A 96 -19.20 9.59 -4.41
CA PHE A 96 -19.03 8.23 -3.92
C PHE A 96 -18.99 8.20 -2.38
N PHE A 97 -18.10 8.97 -1.76
CA PHE A 97 -17.93 8.97 -0.30
C PHE A 97 -19.08 9.60 0.47
N LYS A 98 -19.92 10.42 -0.17
CA LYS A 98 -21.18 10.92 0.43
C LYS A 98 -22.29 9.89 0.45
N THR A 99 -22.33 9.00 -0.54
CA THR A 99 -23.47 8.11 -0.79
C THR A 99 -23.24 6.67 -0.32
N HIS A 100 -21.99 6.23 -0.22
CA HIS A 100 -21.65 4.86 0.16
C HIS A 100 -21.37 4.73 1.66
N PRO A 101 -21.87 3.66 2.31
CA PRO A 101 -21.54 3.39 3.70
C PRO A 101 -20.05 3.09 3.86
N LYS A 102 -19.54 3.26 5.08
CA LYS A 102 -18.17 2.84 5.42
C LYS A 102 -18.06 1.32 5.34
N LEU A 103 -17.22 0.83 4.43
CA LEU A 103 -16.96 -0.59 4.21
C LEU A 103 -15.66 -1.00 4.91
N TYR A 104 -15.60 -2.27 5.34
CA TYR A 104 -14.39 -2.89 5.91
C TYR A 104 -13.77 -2.12 7.11
N GLU A 105 -14.60 -1.52 7.97
CA GLU A 105 -14.10 -0.85 9.18
C GLU A 105 -13.64 -1.86 10.24
N ASN A 106 -12.48 -1.58 10.83
CA ASN A 106 -11.94 -2.30 11.98
C ASN A 106 -12.96 -2.27 13.13
N ASP A 107 -13.13 -3.42 13.79
CA ASP A 107 -14.06 -3.56 14.92
C ASP A 107 -13.32 -4.04 16.17
N LYS A 108 -14.03 -4.46 17.22
CA LYS A 108 -13.38 -4.90 18.46
C LYS A 108 -12.54 -6.17 18.27
N ILE A 109 -12.80 -6.94 17.21
CA ILE A 109 -12.25 -8.28 17.00
C ILE A 109 -11.38 -8.36 15.74
N ASN A 110 -11.71 -7.60 14.70
CA ASN A 110 -11.10 -7.72 13.38
C ASN A 110 -10.41 -6.42 12.95
N GLU A 111 -9.30 -6.57 12.24
CA GLU A 111 -8.67 -5.52 11.45
C GLU A 111 -8.71 -5.92 9.98
N TYR A 112 -9.04 -4.97 9.12
CA TYR A 112 -9.21 -5.18 7.69
C TYR A 112 -8.09 -4.51 6.92
N HIS A 113 -7.39 -5.31 6.11
CA HIS A 113 -6.24 -4.83 5.35
C HIS A 113 -6.28 -5.33 3.90
N SER A 114 -5.71 -4.55 2.99
CA SER A 114 -5.33 -4.96 1.64
C SER A 114 -3.86 -4.63 1.44
N PHE A 115 -3.23 -5.38 0.54
CA PHE A 115 -1.83 -5.20 0.18
C PHE A 115 -1.74 -5.22 -1.35
N SER A 116 -1.01 -4.28 -1.93
CA SER A 116 -0.92 -4.16 -3.40
C SER A 116 -0.13 -5.30 -4.02
N ASN A 117 0.67 -6.00 -3.22
CA ASN A 117 1.43 -7.18 -3.62
C ASN A 117 1.83 -8.03 -2.40
N PRO A 118 2.25 -9.30 -2.60
CA PRO A 118 2.65 -10.19 -1.51
C PRO A 118 3.82 -9.70 -0.64
N LEU A 119 4.69 -8.82 -1.16
CA LEU A 119 5.79 -8.28 -0.36
C LEU A 119 5.28 -7.34 0.73
N GLU A 120 4.25 -6.54 0.45
CA GLU A 120 3.65 -5.66 1.45
C GLU A 120 3.01 -6.46 2.60
N GLU A 121 2.37 -7.59 2.32
CA GLU A 121 1.88 -8.48 3.38
C GLU A 121 3.04 -9.00 4.27
N LEU A 122 4.17 -9.38 3.66
CA LEU A 122 5.36 -9.81 4.40
C LEU A 122 5.94 -8.67 5.25
N ILE A 123 5.99 -7.44 4.71
CA ILE A 123 6.46 -6.24 5.43
C ILE A 123 5.53 -5.92 6.59
N PHE A 124 4.21 -5.98 6.38
CA PHE A 124 3.22 -5.76 7.42
C PHE A 124 3.42 -6.75 8.57
N ASN A 125 3.49 -8.05 8.26
CA ASN A 125 3.66 -9.09 9.28
C ASN A 125 4.97 -8.95 10.07
N GLU A 126 6.05 -8.53 9.42
CA GLU A 126 7.37 -8.36 10.08
C GLU A 126 7.43 -7.11 10.97
N PHE A 127 6.89 -5.99 10.49
CA PHE A 127 7.20 -4.67 11.05
C PHE A 127 6.06 -3.96 11.76
N VAL A 128 4.82 -4.39 11.52
CA VAL A 128 3.60 -3.75 12.03
C VAL A 128 2.78 -4.78 12.81
N GLY A 129 2.35 -5.84 12.14
CA GLY A 129 1.43 -6.86 12.67
C GLY A 129 0.07 -6.28 13.05
N CYS A 130 -0.79 -7.12 13.62
CA CYS A 130 -2.01 -6.69 14.27
C CYS A 130 -2.29 -7.56 15.50
N GLU A 131 -2.87 -6.96 16.55
CA GLU A 131 -3.31 -7.71 17.73
C GLU A 131 -4.65 -8.40 17.49
N LYS A 132 -5.50 -7.77 16.68
CA LYS A 132 -6.82 -8.29 16.31
C LYS A 132 -6.70 -9.33 15.19
N LYS A 133 -7.83 -9.98 14.90
CA LYS A 133 -7.91 -10.94 13.81
C LYS A 133 -7.79 -10.23 12.47
N LEU A 134 -6.70 -10.51 11.74
CA LEU A 134 -6.50 -10.04 10.38
C LEU A 134 -7.59 -10.57 9.44
N ARG A 135 -8.18 -9.67 8.66
CA ARG A 135 -9.13 -9.95 7.58
C ARG A 135 -8.68 -9.25 6.32
N PHE A 136 -8.59 -9.97 5.23
CA PHE A 136 -8.25 -9.37 3.94
C PHE A 136 -9.48 -8.74 3.29
N ILE A 137 -9.32 -7.52 2.80
CA ILE A 137 -10.26 -6.91 1.86
C ILE A 137 -10.07 -7.60 0.50
N PRO A 138 -11.15 -7.98 -0.21
CA PRO A 138 -11.05 -8.61 -1.52
C PRO A 138 -10.24 -7.76 -2.52
N GLU A 139 -9.42 -8.39 -3.35
CA GLU A 139 -8.56 -7.70 -4.33
C GLU A 139 -9.36 -6.87 -5.35
N ASP A 140 -10.60 -7.26 -5.64
CA ASP A 140 -11.51 -6.52 -6.51
C ASP A 140 -12.18 -5.33 -5.81
N GLN A 141 -11.86 -5.06 -4.54
CA GLN A 141 -12.31 -3.92 -3.74
C GLN A 141 -11.10 -3.06 -3.34
N PRO A 142 -10.48 -2.33 -4.29
CA PRO A 142 -9.23 -1.56 -4.08
C PRO A 142 -9.47 -0.28 -3.25
N LEU A 143 -9.91 -0.45 -2.01
CA LEU A 143 -10.39 0.64 -1.16
C LEU A 143 -9.26 1.56 -0.70
N ASP A 144 -8.06 1.02 -0.45
CA ASP A 144 -6.88 1.81 -0.15
C ASP A 144 -6.47 2.71 -1.33
N ASP A 145 -6.50 2.20 -2.56
CA ASP A 145 -6.24 3.01 -3.75
C ASP A 145 -7.33 4.08 -3.98
N LEU A 146 -8.60 3.77 -3.70
CA LEU A 146 -9.70 4.75 -3.79
C LEU A 146 -9.53 5.90 -2.79
N TYR A 147 -9.24 5.59 -1.52
CA TYR A 147 -8.93 6.62 -0.52
C TYR A 147 -7.64 7.37 -0.83
N TYR A 148 -6.63 6.70 -1.42
CA TYR A 148 -5.41 7.35 -1.90
C TYR A 148 -5.71 8.38 -2.99
N ALA A 149 -6.45 7.99 -4.03
CA ALA A 149 -6.81 8.88 -5.14
C ALA A 149 -7.60 10.09 -4.65
N TYR A 150 -8.53 9.87 -3.72
CA TYR A 150 -9.29 10.94 -3.10
C TYR A 150 -8.42 11.89 -2.28
N GLY A 151 -7.54 11.34 -1.44
CA GLY A 151 -6.59 12.13 -0.66
C GLY A 151 -5.63 12.95 -1.52
N PHE A 152 -5.13 12.38 -2.62
CA PHE A 152 -4.31 13.07 -3.61
C PHE A 152 -5.06 14.26 -4.23
N LEU A 153 -6.29 14.06 -4.72
CA LEU A 153 -7.10 15.10 -5.35
C LEU A 153 -7.51 16.20 -4.36
N LEU A 154 -7.86 15.83 -3.13
CA LEU A 154 -8.15 16.79 -2.06
C LEU A 154 -6.91 17.64 -1.71
N ARG A 155 -5.72 17.04 -1.68
CA ARG A 155 -4.47 17.77 -1.45
C ARG A 155 -4.25 18.81 -2.56
N ASP A 156 -4.43 18.41 -3.82
CA ASP A 156 -4.27 19.31 -4.97
C ASP A 156 -5.29 20.46 -4.95
N ALA A 157 -6.53 20.17 -4.55
CA ALA A 157 -7.57 21.16 -4.28
C ALA A 157 -7.36 21.98 -2.99
N SER A 158 -6.22 21.84 -2.32
CA SER A 158 -5.89 22.50 -1.04
C SER A 158 -6.86 22.21 0.12
N ARG A 159 -7.69 21.16 0.02
CA ARG A 159 -8.58 20.63 1.07
C ARG A 159 -7.78 19.73 2.02
N LEU A 160 -6.74 20.29 2.63
CA LEU A 160 -5.68 19.53 3.31
C LEU A 160 -6.14 18.68 4.51
N ASP A 161 -7.15 19.12 5.28
CA ASP A 161 -7.68 18.32 6.41
C ASP A 161 -8.44 17.08 5.94
N GLU A 162 -9.23 17.24 4.89
CA GLU A 162 -9.95 16.13 4.26
C GLU A 162 -8.96 15.17 3.60
N ALA A 163 -7.92 15.71 2.94
CA ALA A 163 -6.85 14.92 2.34
C ALA A 163 -6.12 14.08 3.39
N GLU A 164 -5.74 14.67 4.53
CA GLU A 164 -5.10 13.95 5.64
C GLU A 164 -6.03 12.84 6.17
N SER A 165 -7.33 13.11 6.31
CA SER A 165 -8.31 12.11 6.76
C SER A 165 -8.44 10.95 5.77
N ALA A 166 -8.54 11.23 4.47
CA ALA A 166 -8.64 10.22 3.42
C ALA A 166 -7.37 9.36 3.34
N LEU A 167 -6.19 9.97 3.34
CA LEU A 167 -4.93 9.24 3.31
C LEU A 167 -4.67 8.44 4.59
N LYS A 168 -5.10 8.92 5.76
CA LYS A 168 -5.07 8.11 6.99
C LYS A 168 -5.99 6.90 6.92
N LYS A 169 -7.13 7.01 6.22
CA LYS A 169 -7.98 5.86 5.93
C LYS A 169 -7.33 4.88 4.97
N ALA A 170 -6.69 5.36 3.90
CA ALA A 170 -5.89 4.53 3.02
C ALA A 170 -4.77 3.80 3.79
N LEU A 171 -4.04 4.53 4.66
CA LEU A 171 -2.95 3.98 5.47
C LEU A 171 -3.45 2.99 6.54
N GLN A 172 -4.65 3.20 7.09
CA GLN A 172 -5.26 2.23 7.99
C GLN A 172 -5.49 0.89 7.27
N ILE A 173 -5.87 0.93 5.98
CA ILE A 173 -6.12 -0.26 5.17
C ILE A 173 -4.81 -0.91 4.72
N ASN A 174 -3.83 -0.14 4.26
CA ASN A 174 -2.51 -0.63 3.89
C ASN A 174 -1.40 0.11 4.67
N PRO A 175 -1.04 -0.37 5.88
CA PRO A 175 -0.14 0.34 6.81
C PRO A 175 1.30 0.47 6.34
N VAL A 176 1.69 -0.27 5.31
CA VAL A 176 3.06 -0.33 4.81
C VAL A 176 3.20 0.23 3.40
N SER A 177 2.13 0.81 2.85
CA SER A 177 2.16 1.46 1.55
C SER A 177 2.98 2.75 1.60
N THR A 178 4.22 2.66 1.14
CA THR A 178 5.12 3.80 1.03
C THR A 178 4.53 4.91 0.14
N LYS A 179 3.78 4.54 -0.90
CA LYS A 179 3.00 5.48 -1.74
C LYS A 179 2.07 6.36 -0.90
N ILE A 180 1.27 5.77 -0.01
CA ILE A 180 0.33 6.51 0.86
C ILE A 180 1.09 7.34 1.89
N ILE A 181 2.11 6.76 2.53
CA ILE A 181 2.93 7.44 3.55
C ILE A 181 3.61 8.69 2.96
N LEU A 182 4.17 8.59 1.76
CA LEU A 182 4.83 9.71 1.08
C LEU A 182 3.85 10.82 0.69
N GLU A 183 2.59 10.48 0.42
CA GLU A 183 1.57 11.48 0.13
C GLU A 183 1.11 12.23 1.38
N LEU A 184 1.06 11.54 2.54
CA LEU A 184 0.92 12.21 3.84
C LEU A 184 2.10 13.12 4.14
N CYS A 185 3.33 12.72 3.78
CA CYS A 185 4.51 13.56 3.93
C CYS A 185 4.34 14.90 3.19
N ASP A 186 3.79 14.89 1.97
CA ASP A 186 3.58 16.13 1.21
C ASP A 186 2.56 17.07 1.90
N ILE A 187 1.51 16.53 2.52
CA ILE A 187 0.58 17.33 3.34
C ILE A 187 1.31 17.94 4.54
N TYR A 188 2.09 17.13 5.27
CA TYR A 188 2.78 17.61 6.46
C TYR A 188 3.91 18.60 6.16
N LYS A 189 4.52 18.48 4.98
CA LYS A 189 5.50 19.43 4.45
C LYS A 189 4.89 20.80 4.17
N MET A 190 3.64 20.85 3.70
CA MET A 190 2.91 22.10 3.42
C MET A 190 2.44 22.83 4.70
N ARG A 191 2.58 22.20 5.87
CA ARG A 191 2.06 22.68 7.16
C ARG A 191 3.20 22.83 8.17
N THR A 192 3.63 24.07 8.41
CA THR A 192 4.71 24.40 9.38
C THR A 192 4.60 23.69 10.74
N PRO A 193 3.42 23.61 11.42
CA PRO A 193 3.37 22.95 12.74
C PRO A 193 3.50 21.42 12.68
N THR A 194 3.46 20.80 11.50
CA THR A 194 3.55 19.33 11.35
C THR A 194 4.89 18.86 10.80
N PHE A 195 5.93 19.71 10.82
CA PHE A 195 7.24 19.37 10.27
C PHE A 195 7.88 18.14 10.94
N ASN A 196 7.66 17.93 12.24
CA ASN A 196 8.08 16.70 12.93
C ASN A 196 7.35 15.46 12.38
N LYS A 197 6.06 15.57 12.04
CA LYS A 197 5.33 14.46 11.41
C LYS A 197 5.90 14.17 10.02
N PHE A 198 6.26 15.19 9.25
CA PHE A 198 6.92 15.00 7.96
C PHE A 198 8.19 14.15 8.08
N TYR A 199 9.05 14.45 9.07
CA TYR A 199 10.24 13.63 9.35
C TYR A 199 9.88 12.18 9.74
N PHE A 200 9.00 11.99 10.73
CA PHE A 200 8.67 10.64 11.20
C PHE A 200 8.01 9.77 10.12
N TYR A 201 7.08 10.32 9.36
CA TYR A 201 6.48 9.59 8.23
C TYR A 201 7.49 9.31 7.11
N THR A 202 8.46 10.21 6.88
CA THR A 202 9.56 9.94 5.92
C THR A 202 10.44 8.78 6.39
N MET A 203 10.70 8.68 7.70
CA MET A 203 11.45 7.55 8.27
C MET A 203 10.64 6.25 8.25
N ASP A 204 9.32 6.30 8.47
CA ASP A 204 8.44 5.13 8.29
C ASP A 204 8.41 4.67 6.84
N ALA A 205 8.35 5.59 5.87
CA ALA A 205 8.48 5.27 4.45
C ALA A 205 9.81 4.56 4.16
N LEU A 206 10.93 5.02 4.73
CA LEU A 206 12.23 4.36 4.59
C LEU A 206 12.25 2.92 5.13
N LYS A 207 11.50 2.67 6.21
CA LYS A 207 11.38 1.34 6.82
C LYS A 207 10.71 0.34 5.87
N TYR A 208 9.78 0.79 5.03
CA TYR A 208 8.94 -0.06 4.17
C TYR A 208 9.27 0.00 2.67
N ALA A 209 10.09 0.96 2.24
CA ALA A 209 10.42 1.16 0.83
C ALA A 209 11.02 -0.08 0.17
N TYR A 210 10.48 -0.44 -1.00
CA TYR A 210 10.89 -1.62 -1.77
C TYR A 210 11.19 -1.32 -3.25
N SER A 211 11.11 -0.06 -3.65
CA SER A 211 11.51 0.41 -4.98
C SER A 211 12.54 1.54 -4.92
N GLY A 212 13.37 1.63 -5.97
CA GLY A 212 14.34 2.73 -6.10
C GLY A 212 13.67 4.10 -6.24
N TYR A 213 12.50 4.17 -6.86
CA TYR A 213 11.72 5.41 -6.98
C TYR A 213 11.31 5.94 -5.59
N GLU A 214 10.78 5.06 -4.73
CA GLU A 214 10.43 5.42 -3.36
C GLU A 214 11.67 5.86 -2.57
N LEU A 215 12.77 5.10 -2.63
CA LEU A 215 14.01 5.44 -1.95
C LEU A 215 14.53 6.82 -2.38
N ALA A 216 14.54 7.10 -3.69
CA ALA A 216 14.93 8.41 -4.20
C ALA A 216 14.06 9.54 -3.60
N ARG A 217 12.74 9.40 -3.63
CA ARG A 217 11.81 10.39 -3.05
C ARG A 217 12.00 10.55 -1.54
N ILE A 218 12.20 9.45 -0.80
CA ILE A 218 12.46 9.47 0.65
C ILE A 218 13.75 10.22 0.97
N TYR A 219 14.85 9.94 0.27
CA TYR A 219 16.12 10.64 0.51
C TYR A 219 16.04 12.11 0.11
N ARG A 220 15.28 12.47 -0.92
CA ARG A 220 14.99 13.89 -1.22
C ARG A 220 14.17 14.56 -0.11
N ASN A 221 13.19 13.86 0.47
CA ASN A 221 12.44 14.37 1.62
C ASN A 221 13.35 14.59 2.85
N LEU A 222 14.26 13.65 3.15
CA LEU A 222 15.25 13.81 4.22
C LEU A 222 16.23 14.95 3.95
N GLY A 223 16.70 15.09 2.71
CA GLY A 223 17.54 16.23 2.32
C GLY A 223 16.82 17.56 2.51
N PHE A 224 15.54 17.65 2.12
CA PHE A 224 14.72 18.83 2.38
C PHE A 224 14.53 19.08 3.89
N TYR A 225 14.26 18.04 4.69
CA TYR A 225 14.16 18.16 6.14
C TYR A 225 15.43 18.77 6.76
N TYR A 226 16.60 18.20 6.43
CA TYR A 226 17.87 18.68 6.98
C TYR A 226 18.27 20.05 6.46
N TYR A 227 17.80 20.45 5.28
CA TYR A 227 17.99 21.80 4.77
C TYR A 227 17.25 22.83 5.65
N GLU A 228 15.99 22.54 6.00
CA GLU A 228 15.21 23.41 6.90
C GLU A 228 15.79 23.44 8.32
N GLU A 229 16.40 22.35 8.78
CA GLU A 229 17.15 22.29 10.04
C GLU A 229 18.55 22.94 9.95
N ASN A 230 18.89 23.57 8.82
CA ASN A 230 20.20 24.18 8.53
C ASN A 230 21.40 23.21 8.63
N ASN A 231 21.18 21.91 8.45
CA ASN A 231 22.24 20.91 8.37
C ASN A 231 22.59 20.64 6.89
N ILE A 232 23.51 21.44 6.37
CA ILE A 232 23.88 21.43 4.94
C ILE A 232 24.61 20.15 4.54
N GLU A 233 25.47 19.59 5.40
CA GLU A 233 26.20 18.35 5.12
C GLU A 233 25.22 17.17 4.94
N LEU A 234 24.25 17.01 5.84
CA LEU A 234 23.21 15.98 5.69
C LEU A 234 22.26 16.24 4.53
N THR A 235 22.01 17.51 4.20
CA THR A 235 21.24 17.88 3.00
C THR A 235 21.91 17.32 1.76
N ILE A 236 23.21 17.62 1.58
CA ILE A 236 24.01 17.15 0.46
C ILE A 236 24.08 15.62 0.47
N ALA A 237 24.39 15.01 1.62
CA ALA A 237 24.49 13.56 1.75
C ALA A 237 23.20 12.84 1.33
N CYS A 238 22.04 13.29 1.82
CA CYS A 238 20.75 12.69 1.46
C CYS A 238 20.43 12.91 -0.02
N TYR A 239 20.66 14.10 -0.57
CA TYR A 239 20.44 14.38 -2.00
C TYR A 239 21.34 13.53 -2.90
N MET A 240 22.64 13.43 -2.59
CA MET A 240 23.56 12.54 -3.32
C MET A 240 23.11 11.08 -3.24
N HIS A 241 22.67 10.64 -2.06
CA HIS A 241 22.19 9.27 -1.89
C HIS A 241 20.90 8.99 -2.68
N SER A 242 20.02 9.99 -2.84
CA SER A 242 18.82 9.87 -3.69
C SER A 242 19.15 9.58 -5.16
N LEU A 243 20.22 10.20 -5.67
CA LEU A 243 20.66 10.10 -7.07
C LEU A 243 21.19 8.71 -7.43
N LYS A 244 21.55 7.88 -6.44
CA LYS A 244 21.92 6.47 -6.67
C LYS A 244 20.75 5.63 -7.20
N PHE A 245 19.52 6.01 -6.86
CA PHE A 245 18.33 5.26 -7.25
C PHE A 245 17.66 5.85 -8.49
N GLU A 246 17.57 7.17 -8.56
CA GLU A 246 16.94 7.90 -9.66
C GLU A 246 17.67 9.23 -9.92
N ASN A 247 18.07 9.45 -11.16
CA ASN A 247 18.68 10.70 -11.57
C ASN A 247 17.64 11.84 -11.59
N ASP A 248 17.99 12.98 -11.01
CA ASP A 248 17.17 14.19 -11.02
C ASP A 248 18.08 15.41 -11.23
N PRO A 249 18.02 16.06 -12.42
CA PRO A 249 18.84 17.23 -12.72
C PRO A 249 18.66 18.39 -11.74
N PHE A 250 17.48 18.57 -11.16
CA PHE A 250 17.24 19.63 -10.17
C PHE A 250 17.98 19.35 -8.87
N VAL A 251 18.03 18.08 -8.45
CA VAL A 251 18.79 17.65 -7.27
C VAL A 251 20.29 17.80 -7.51
N VAL A 252 20.78 17.45 -8.70
CA VAL A 252 22.19 17.67 -9.08
C VAL A 252 22.55 19.16 -8.98
N GLN A 253 21.77 20.02 -9.63
CA GLN A 253 21.99 21.47 -9.57
C GLN A 253 21.91 22.01 -8.14
N ARG A 254 21.00 21.47 -7.32
CA ARG A 254 20.84 21.87 -5.92
C ARG A 254 22.07 21.51 -5.08
N ILE A 255 22.64 20.33 -5.28
CA ILE A 255 23.89 19.91 -4.63
C ILE A 255 25.01 20.87 -5.02
N GLU A 256 25.24 21.09 -6.32
CA GLU A 256 26.30 21.98 -6.81
C GLU A 256 26.19 23.40 -6.22
N GLN A 257 24.97 23.93 -6.08
CA GLN A 257 24.75 25.23 -5.46
C GLN A 257 25.13 25.24 -3.97
N LEU A 258 24.74 24.21 -3.23
CA LEU A 258 25.05 24.11 -1.79
C LEU A 258 26.55 23.91 -1.57
N GLU A 259 27.19 23.04 -2.34
CA GLU A 259 28.64 22.81 -2.27
C GLU A 259 29.42 24.10 -2.50
N ASN A 260 29.06 24.88 -3.53
CA ASN A 260 29.70 26.17 -3.82
C ASN A 260 29.44 27.24 -2.76
N ASN A 261 28.18 27.37 -2.30
CA ASN A 261 27.80 28.43 -1.35
C ASN A 261 28.44 28.22 0.03
N TYR A 262 28.60 26.97 0.44
CA TYR A 262 29.12 26.60 1.77
C TYR A 262 30.56 26.09 1.73
N ASN A 263 31.16 25.93 0.55
CA ASN A 263 32.49 25.36 0.33
C ASN A 263 32.64 23.98 1.00
N ILE A 264 31.64 23.11 0.79
CA ILE A 264 31.57 21.73 1.29
C ILE A 264 31.60 20.81 0.08
N ILE A 265 32.48 19.81 0.08
CA ILE A 265 32.51 18.74 -0.92
C ILE A 265 32.64 17.44 -0.14
N LEU A 266 31.65 16.55 -0.30
CA LEU A 266 31.61 15.29 0.45
C LEU A 266 31.90 14.11 -0.48
N THR A 267 32.72 13.19 -0.01
CA THR A 267 32.88 11.87 -0.61
C THR A 267 31.65 11.01 -0.35
N GLU A 268 31.51 9.93 -1.13
CA GLU A 268 30.43 8.96 -0.92
C GLU A 268 30.50 8.30 0.47
N GLU A 269 31.71 8.09 1.01
CA GLU A 269 31.95 7.49 2.31
C GLU A 269 31.52 8.43 3.44
N GLU A 270 31.93 9.71 3.38
CA GLU A 270 31.49 10.74 4.34
C GLU A 270 29.97 10.92 4.34
N CYS A 271 29.33 10.88 3.17
CA CYS A 271 27.87 10.94 3.08
C CYS A 271 27.20 9.76 3.81
N GLN A 272 27.76 8.56 3.68
CA GLN A 272 27.23 7.36 4.34
C GLN A 272 27.41 7.43 5.86
N GLU A 273 28.57 7.87 6.34
CA GLU A 273 28.86 8.05 7.76
C GLU A 273 27.91 9.05 8.40
N LEU A 274 27.74 10.25 7.80
CA LEU A 274 26.80 11.27 8.26
C LEU A 274 25.37 10.73 8.40
N MET A 275 24.90 9.99 7.38
CA MET A 275 23.57 9.41 7.38
C MET A 275 23.41 8.33 8.48
N GLN A 276 24.41 7.48 8.65
CA GLN A 276 24.40 6.42 9.67
C GLN A 276 24.44 6.97 11.10
N ASP A 277 25.19 8.05 11.33
CA ASP A 277 25.23 8.76 12.62
C ASP A 277 23.87 9.33 13.02
N LYS A 278 23.00 9.61 12.04
CA LYS A 278 21.60 10.00 12.24
C LYS A 278 20.63 8.83 12.18
N HIS A 279 21.13 7.60 12.22
CA HIS A 279 20.34 6.36 12.12
C HIS A 279 19.49 6.28 10.84
N ILE A 280 19.92 6.94 9.77
CA ILE A 280 19.30 6.83 8.45
C ILE A 280 19.87 5.59 7.77
N LYS A 281 18.99 4.64 7.46
CA LYS A 281 19.37 3.41 6.76
C LYS A 281 19.76 3.74 5.31
N LEU A 282 20.77 3.03 4.80
CA LEU A 282 21.25 3.13 3.42
C LEU A 282 20.57 2.06 2.56
N GLY A 283 19.69 2.48 1.65
CA GLY A 283 18.87 1.61 0.81
C GLY A 283 17.71 0.91 1.53
N ALA A 284 17.10 -0.03 0.81
CA ALA A 284 15.98 -0.84 1.32
C ALA A 284 16.41 -1.75 2.47
N HIS A 285 15.45 -2.07 3.36
CA HIS A 285 15.70 -2.96 4.48
C HIS A 285 16.21 -4.36 4.02
N PRO A 286 17.18 -4.99 4.71
CA PRO A 286 17.67 -6.33 4.33
C PRO A 286 16.56 -7.39 4.21
N PHE A 287 15.58 -7.36 5.11
CA PHE A 287 14.35 -8.18 5.02
C PHE A 287 13.61 -7.99 3.69
N ILE A 288 13.47 -6.74 3.22
CA ILE A 288 12.79 -6.41 1.97
C ILE A 288 13.59 -6.95 0.78
N ILE A 289 14.90 -6.71 0.75
CA ILE A 289 15.78 -7.21 -0.32
C ILE A 289 15.70 -8.74 -0.42
N LYS A 290 15.80 -9.44 0.72
CA LYS A 290 15.70 -10.89 0.78
C LYS A 290 14.36 -11.41 0.23
N ASN A 291 13.26 -10.77 0.58
CA ASN A 291 11.93 -11.20 0.12
C ASN A 291 11.63 -10.81 -1.33
N LEU A 292 12.19 -9.70 -1.83
CA LEU A 292 12.19 -9.38 -3.27
C LEU A 292 12.90 -10.48 -4.08
N GLU A 293 14.09 -10.89 -3.64
CA GLU A 293 14.85 -11.99 -4.28
C GLU A 293 14.07 -13.30 -4.24
N LYS A 294 13.50 -13.64 -3.07
CA LYS A 294 12.68 -14.85 -2.88
C LYS A 294 11.48 -14.89 -3.83
N LEU A 295 10.63 -13.86 -3.80
CA LEU A 295 9.42 -13.78 -4.62
C LEU A 295 9.75 -13.83 -6.13
N ALA A 296 10.80 -13.12 -6.56
CA ALA A 296 11.23 -13.14 -7.95
C ALA A 296 11.60 -14.56 -8.44
N ILE A 297 12.32 -15.33 -7.61
CA ILE A 297 12.74 -16.69 -7.91
C ILE A 297 11.55 -17.66 -7.88
N GLU A 298 10.68 -17.57 -6.87
CA GLU A 298 9.49 -18.43 -6.73
C GLU A 298 8.54 -18.27 -7.93
N TYR A 299 8.20 -17.02 -8.29
CA TYR A 299 7.35 -16.77 -9.46
C TYR A 299 7.99 -17.24 -10.78
N GLU A 300 9.32 -17.18 -10.89
CA GLU A 300 9.99 -17.73 -12.07
C GLU A 300 9.87 -19.25 -12.12
N GLN A 301 10.10 -19.95 -11.00
CA GLN A 301 9.98 -21.40 -10.91
C GLN A 301 8.56 -21.87 -11.25
N ASP A 302 7.56 -21.11 -10.81
CA ASP A 302 6.14 -21.33 -11.11
C ASP A 302 5.73 -20.93 -12.54
N LYS A 303 6.67 -20.44 -13.36
CA LYS A 303 6.46 -19.97 -14.75
C LYS A 303 5.51 -18.78 -14.85
N LEU A 304 5.31 -18.05 -13.75
CA LEU A 304 4.55 -16.80 -13.68
C LEU A 304 5.47 -15.62 -14.06
N LEU A 305 5.87 -15.60 -15.33
CA LEU A 305 6.97 -14.75 -15.81
C LEU A 305 6.71 -13.24 -15.66
N ASN A 306 5.46 -12.78 -15.72
CA ASN A 306 5.15 -11.36 -15.55
C ASN A 306 5.36 -10.92 -14.10
N GLN A 307 4.94 -11.75 -13.15
CA GLN A 307 5.14 -11.54 -11.71
C GLN A 307 6.63 -11.61 -11.35
N ALA A 308 7.35 -12.61 -11.88
CA ALA A 308 8.81 -12.70 -11.73
C ALA A 308 9.51 -11.43 -12.25
N LEU A 309 9.14 -10.97 -13.45
CA LEU A 309 9.67 -9.72 -14.02
C LEU A 309 9.38 -8.50 -13.16
N PHE A 310 8.18 -8.40 -12.58
CA PHE A 310 7.81 -7.32 -11.67
C PHE A 310 8.77 -7.27 -10.47
N PHE A 311 8.97 -8.39 -9.75
CA PHE A 311 9.86 -8.43 -8.59
C PHE A 311 11.34 -8.28 -8.95
N TYR A 312 11.80 -8.84 -10.08
CA TYR A 312 13.17 -8.61 -10.55
C TYR A 312 13.44 -7.13 -10.87
N ARG A 313 12.47 -6.41 -11.44
CA ARG A 313 12.59 -4.97 -11.71
C ARG A 313 12.65 -4.16 -10.43
N LEU A 314 11.83 -4.48 -9.43
CA LEU A 314 11.91 -3.88 -8.09
C LEU A 314 13.28 -4.14 -7.45
N LEU A 315 13.74 -5.39 -7.44
CA LEU A 315 15.06 -5.77 -6.92
C LEU A 315 16.20 -5.02 -7.63
N TYR A 316 16.16 -4.92 -8.96
CA TYR A 316 17.14 -4.14 -9.70
C TYR A 316 17.07 -2.66 -9.36
N SER A 317 15.87 -2.10 -9.16
CA SER A 317 15.72 -0.69 -8.81
C SER A 317 16.37 -0.32 -7.47
N VAL A 318 16.46 -1.26 -6.53
CA VAL A 318 17.06 -1.04 -5.19
C VAL A 318 18.52 -1.48 -5.09
N LYS A 319 18.98 -2.47 -5.87
CA LYS A 319 20.38 -2.95 -5.82
C LYS A 319 21.26 -2.52 -7.00
N LYS A 320 20.67 -2.24 -8.17
CA LYS A 320 21.35 -1.89 -9.43
C LYS A 320 22.43 -2.92 -9.88
N GLU A 321 22.24 -4.20 -9.56
CA GLU A 321 23.19 -5.26 -9.92
C GLU A 321 23.03 -5.77 -11.37
N ASP A 322 24.16 -5.93 -12.09
CA ASP A 322 24.21 -6.45 -13.47
C ASP A 322 23.58 -7.84 -13.61
N LYS A 323 23.75 -8.71 -12.61
CA LYS A 323 23.16 -10.05 -12.61
C LYS A 323 21.63 -9.98 -12.71
N THR A 324 21.01 -9.11 -11.93
CA THR A 324 19.57 -8.89 -11.92
C THR A 324 19.10 -8.26 -13.23
N PHE A 325 19.86 -7.30 -13.77
CA PHE A 325 19.57 -6.70 -15.06
C PHE A 325 19.58 -7.70 -16.23
N ASN A 326 20.60 -8.56 -16.27
CA ASN A 326 20.71 -9.62 -17.28
C ASN A 326 19.56 -10.62 -17.18
N LYS A 327 19.11 -10.92 -15.95
CA LYS A 327 17.94 -11.76 -15.71
C LYS A 327 16.64 -11.15 -16.25
N ILE A 328 16.42 -9.85 -16.02
CA ILE A 328 15.27 -9.12 -16.58
C ILE A 328 15.26 -9.22 -18.11
N LYS A 329 16.40 -8.97 -18.76
CA LYS A 329 16.53 -9.08 -20.23
C LYS A 329 16.16 -10.48 -20.75
N GLN A 330 16.64 -11.52 -20.07
CA GLN A 330 16.34 -12.91 -20.42
C GLN A 330 14.83 -13.19 -20.34
N LEU A 331 14.18 -12.78 -19.24
CA LEU A 331 12.75 -13.01 -19.04
C LEU A 331 11.88 -12.17 -19.98
N ASP A 332 12.23 -10.90 -20.24
CA ASP A 332 11.53 -10.04 -21.20
C ASP A 332 11.55 -10.63 -22.61
N PHE A 333 12.66 -11.27 -23.01
CA PHE A 333 12.72 -11.98 -24.29
C PHE A 333 11.77 -13.18 -24.32
N GLN A 334 11.69 -13.95 -23.23
CA GLN A 334 10.81 -15.11 -23.12
C GLN A 334 9.32 -14.73 -23.14
N THR A 335 8.92 -13.69 -22.39
CA THR A 335 7.52 -13.23 -22.34
C THR A 335 7.04 -12.73 -23.69
N ARG A 336 7.87 -11.97 -24.43
CA ARG A 336 7.56 -11.52 -25.80
C ARG A 336 7.38 -12.70 -26.76
N ARG A 337 8.23 -13.73 -26.66
CA ARG A 337 8.12 -14.94 -27.49
C ARG A 337 6.84 -15.72 -27.20
N ASN A 338 6.45 -15.84 -25.93
CA ASN A 338 5.23 -16.54 -25.51
C ASN A 338 3.97 -15.80 -26.00
N LYS A 339 3.92 -14.46 -25.88
CA LYS A 339 2.82 -13.65 -26.45
C LYS A 339 2.67 -13.87 -27.96
N ARG A 340 3.77 -13.92 -28.70
CA ARG A 340 3.75 -14.16 -30.16
C ARG A 340 3.25 -15.56 -30.53
N LYS A 341 3.59 -16.60 -29.75
CA LYS A 341 3.10 -17.96 -30.00
C LYS A 341 1.59 -18.09 -29.78
N ASN A 342 1.05 -17.41 -28.77
CA ASN A 342 -0.38 -17.45 -28.44
C ASN A 342 -1.25 -16.62 -29.39
N LEU A 343 -0.66 -15.83 -30.30
CA LEU A 343 -1.38 -15.09 -31.35
C LEU A 343 -1.44 -15.87 -32.69
N ILE A 344 -0.78 -17.03 -32.78
CA ILE A 344 -0.66 -17.85 -34.00
C ILE A 344 -1.49 -19.15 -33.87
N ILE A 345 -2.15 -19.36 -32.73
CA ILE A 345 -3.11 -20.43 -32.45
C ILE A 345 -4.48 -19.76 -32.30
#